data_AF-A0A9E1FA17-F1
#
_entry.id   AF-A0A9E1FA17-F1
#
_cell.length_a   1.000
_cell.length_b   1.000
_cell.length_c   1.000
_cell.angle_alpha   90.00
_cell.angle_beta   90.00
_cell.angle_gamma   90.00
#
_symmetry.space_group_name_H-M   'P 1'
#
loop_
_entity.id
_entity.type
_entity.pdbx_description
1 polymer ?
#
loop_
_entity_poly.entity_id
_entity_poly.type
_entity_poly.pdbx_seq_one_letter_code
_entity_poly.pdbx_strand_id
1 'polypeptide(L)'
;VGELVSTGSWSLGGGVDLLLVAVLQLVSYPFHDPVLTDRGFICEEKTMLKSFVISGILGFVAIVIFSFIGIYGSIEGIAAKGNIPAELAKTMGIGSTILMTAVMIAAAGSTLDSTFASLSKLVGYDIPAMLNKDVAKISIKIGIISMILFAIFGNLPMIVGTDILKATTISGTMVIGLAPVFLLHGFVSPTKLGFHLSFWLGIFLGVAFAFDAKIFPEFLAIGSGKYAMLLGINLYGLIACTLAYALPGLLCGCKDKR
;
A
#
# COMPACT_ATOMS: atom_id res chain seq x y z
N VAL A 1 1.58 -29.99 13.64
CA VAL A 1 1.52 -29.88 12.15
C VAL A 1 0.12 -30.22 11.63
N GLY A 2 -0.45 -31.39 11.94
CA GLY A 2 -1.81 -31.74 11.50
C GLY A 2 -2.89 -30.70 11.87
N GLU A 3 -2.84 -30.20 13.11
CA GLU A 3 -3.79 -29.19 13.62
C GLU A 3 -3.61 -27.80 12.98
N LEU A 4 -2.40 -27.46 12.53
CA LEU A 4 -2.08 -26.22 11.79
C LEU A 4 -2.62 -26.25 10.36
N VAL A 5 -2.71 -27.43 9.75
CA VAL A 5 -3.22 -27.60 8.38
C VAL A 5 -4.75 -27.62 8.36
N SER A 6 -5.40 -28.06 9.43
CA SER A 6 -6.86 -28.15 9.53
C SER A 6 -7.56 -26.89 10.06
N THR A 7 -6.81 -25.90 10.56
CA THR A 7 -7.39 -24.70 11.21
C THR A 7 -7.89 -23.63 10.22
N GLY A 8 -7.57 -23.76 8.93
CA GLY A 8 -7.96 -22.79 7.89
C GLY A 8 -8.96 -23.35 6.89
N SER A 9 -9.91 -22.51 6.46
CA SER A 9 -10.75 -22.79 5.29
C SER A 9 -10.34 -21.88 4.14
N TRP A 10 -10.08 -22.46 2.96
CA TRP A 10 -9.82 -21.68 1.75
C TRP A 10 -11.15 -21.17 1.19
N SER A 11 -11.58 -20.01 1.68
CA SER A 11 -12.84 -19.38 1.30
C SER A 11 -12.69 -17.86 1.25
N LEU A 12 -13.57 -17.18 0.52
CA LEU A 12 -13.60 -15.70 0.52
C LEU A 12 -13.78 -15.15 1.95
N GLY A 13 -14.60 -15.81 2.78
CA GLY A 13 -14.74 -15.45 4.20
C GLY A 13 -13.52 -15.74 5.07
N GLY A 14 -12.64 -16.64 4.63
CA GLY A 14 -11.40 -17.03 5.31
C GLY A 14 -10.20 -16.13 5.04
N GLY A 15 -10.37 -15.01 4.32
CA GLY A 15 -9.30 -14.05 4.01
C GLY A 15 -8.76 -14.13 2.58
N VAL A 16 -9.30 -15.02 1.74
CA VAL A 16 -8.98 -15.04 0.30
C VAL A 16 -9.44 -13.74 -0.38
N ASP A 17 -10.50 -13.11 0.14
CA ASP A 17 -10.95 -11.80 -0.32
C ASP A 17 -9.84 -10.73 -0.19
N LEU A 18 -9.14 -10.68 0.94
CA LEU A 18 -8.02 -9.77 1.18
C LEU A 18 -6.79 -10.11 0.31
N LEU A 19 -6.52 -11.40 0.07
CA LEU A 19 -5.45 -11.82 -0.82
C LEU A 19 -5.69 -11.32 -2.26
N LEU A 20 -6.93 -11.44 -2.75
CA LEU A 20 -7.31 -10.95 -4.07
C LEU A 20 -7.23 -9.42 -4.15
N VAL A 21 -7.62 -8.70 -3.10
CA VAL A 21 -7.40 -7.25 -3.01
C VAL A 21 -5.92 -6.91 -3.16
N ALA A 22 -5.03 -7.62 -2.45
CA ALA A 22 -3.59 -7.39 -2.54
C ALA A 22 -3.05 -7.62 -3.97
N VAL A 23 -3.55 -8.65 -4.67
CA VAL A 23 -3.18 -8.92 -6.08
C VAL A 23 -3.64 -7.78 -6.99
N LEU A 24 -4.85 -7.26 -6.81
CA LEU A 24 -5.37 -6.14 -7.61
C LEU A 24 -4.56 -4.85 -7.38
N GLN A 25 -4.14 -4.60 -6.14
CA GLN A 25 -3.40 -3.40 -5.75
C GLN A 25 -1.90 -3.46 -6.07
N LEU A 26 -1.34 -4.66 -6.27
CA LEU A 26 0.08 -4.91 -6.50
C LEU A 26 0.68 -4.04 -7.60
N VAL A 27 -0.10 -3.78 -8.65
CA VAL A 27 0.39 -3.09 -9.85
C VAL A 27 0.47 -1.58 -9.65
N SER A 28 -0.42 -0.99 -8.85
CA SER A 28 -0.41 0.45 -8.54
C SER A 28 0.48 0.81 -7.36
N TYR A 29 0.61 -0.10 -6.38
CA TYR A 29 1.22 0.19 -5.09
C TYR A 29 2.69 0.68 -5.18
N PRO A 30 3.58 0.11 -6.01
CA PRO A 30 4.97 0.58 -6.07
C PRO A 30 5.12 2.05 -6.47
N PHE A 31 4.13 2.61 -7.17
CA PHE A 31 4.21 3.95 -7.76
C PHE A 31 3.67 5.07 -6.88
N HIS A 32 2.95 4.73 -5.81
CA HIS A 32 2.56 5.72 -4.79
C HIS A 32 3.46 5.70 -3.56
N ASP A 33 4.29 4.65 -3.41
CA ASP A 33 5.22 4.52 -2.30
C ASP A 33 6.44 5.43 -2.56
N PRO A 34 6.65 6.48 -1.74
CA PRO A 34 7.74 7.43 -1.96
C PRO A 34 9.10 6.77 -1.79
N VAL A 35 9.24 5.73 -0.96
CA VAL A 35 10.52 5.04 -0.72
C VAL A 35 10.90 4.19 -1.92
N LEU A 36 9.94 3.43 -2.46
CA LEU A 36 10.18 2.61 -3.65
C LEU A 36 10.45 3.49 -4.87
N THR A 37 9.69 4.57 -5.02
CA THR A 37 9.86 5.54 -6.11
C THR A 37 11.21 6.24 -6.02
N ASP A 38 11.60 6.74 -4.84
CA ASP A 38 12.88 7.41 -4.61
C ASP A 38 14.07 6.48 -4.92
N ARG A 39 14.03 5.24 -4.41
CA ARG A 39 15.04 4.21 -4.74
C ARG A 39 15.11 3.91 -6.23
N GLY A 40 13.97 3.92 -6.91
CA GLY A 40 13.89 3.75 -8.37
C GLY A 40 14.63 4.82 -9.15
N PHE A 41 14.68 6.06 -8.65
CA PHE A 41 15.33 7.19 -9.34
C PHE A 41 16.81 7.39 -8.97
N ILE A 42 17.26 6.94 -7.79
CA ILE A 42 18.65 7.14 -7.33
C ILE A 42 19.57 5.96 -7.64
N CYS A 43 19.03 4.77 -7.90
CA CYS A 43 19.82 3.56 -8.14
C CYS A 43 19.90 3.21 -9.63
N GLU A 44 21.00 2.58 -10.04
CA GLU A 44 21.10 1.98 -11.36
C GLU A 44 20.03 0.89 -11.56
N GLU A 45 19.40 0.85 -12.73
CA GLU A 45 18.27 -0.04 -13.06
C GLU A 45 18.53 -1.51 -12.71
N LYS A 46 19.71 -2.04 -13.10
CA LYS A 46 20.07 -3.45 -12.86
C LYS A 46 20.25 -3.75 -11.37
N THR A 47 20.83 -2.81 -10.63
CA THR A 47 21.04 -2.95 -9.18
C THR A 47 19.72 -2.85 -8.45
N MET A 48 18.86 -1.91 -8.85
CA MET A 48 17.52 -1.73 -8.31
C MET A 48 16.66 -2.98 -8.51
N LEU A 49 16.61 -3.54 -9.73
CA LEU A 49 15.85 -4.75 -10.02
C LEU A 49 16.28 -5.92 -9.14
N LYS A 50 17.59 -6.15 -9.01
CA LYS A 50 18.12 -7.21 -8.12
C LYS A 50 17.72 -6.97 -6.67
N SER A 51 17.87 -5.74 -6.18
CA SER A 51 17.50 -5.38 -4.81
C SER A 51 16.01 -5.62 -4.56
N PHE A 52 15.12 -5.20 -5.46
CA PHE A 52 13.68 -5.40 -5.32
C PHE A 52 13.28 -6.88 -5.34
N VAL A 53 13.89 -7.68 -6.22
CA VAL A 53 13.62 -9.13 -6.28
C VAL A 53 14.07 -9.82 -4.99
N ILE A 54 15.30 -9.55 -4.54
CA ILE A 54 15.85 -10.18 -3.33
C ILE A 54 15.08 -9.73 -2.09
N SER A 55 14.83 -8.43 -1.93
CA SER A 55 14.02 -7.90 -0.82
C SER A 55 12.59 -8.42 -0.86
N GLY A 56 11.97 -8.57 -2.03
CA GLY A 56 10.65 -9.16 -2.19
C GLY A 56 10.58 -10.61 -1.72
N ILE A 57 11.57 -11.43 -2.10
CA ILE A 57 11.66 -12.83 -1.66
C ILE A 57 11.89 -12.91 -0.15
N LEU A 58 12.85 -12.15 0.39
CA LEU A 58 13.13 -12.13 1.83
C LEU A 58 11.92 -11.62 2.63
N GLY A 59 11.22 -10.60 2.13
CA GLY A 59 9.98 -10.09 2.70
C GLY A 59 8.88 -11.14 2.71
N PHE A 60 8.69 -11.87 1.61
CA PHE A 60 7.73 -12.97 1.54
C PHE A 60 8.05 -14.06 2.57
N VAL A 61 9.31 -14.49 2.68
CA VAL A 61 9.73 -15.48 3.67
C VAL A 61 9.46 -14.98 5.09
N ALA A 62 9.76 -13.71 5.39
CA ALA A 62 9.47 -13.12 6.68
C ALA A 62 7.96 -13.10 6.98
N ILE A 63 7.11 -12.69 6.03
CA ILE A 63 5.65 -12.71 6.18
C ILE A 63 5.14 -14.12 6.48
N VAL A 64 5.64 -15.14 5.78
CA VAL A 64 5.27 -16.53 6.03
C VAL A 64 5.67 -16.94 7.45
N ILE A 65 6.87 -16.61 7.91
CA ILE A 65 7.32 -16.90 9.29
C ILE A 65 6.44 -16.19 10.32
N PHE A 66 6.14 -14.90 10.13
CA PHE A 66 5.26 -14.14 11.02
C PHE A 66 3.82 -14.64 11.00
N SER A 67 3.34 -15.20 9.89
CA SER A 67 2.00 -15.80 9.83
C SER A 67 1.86 -16.97 10.80
N PHE A 68 2.91 -17.79 10.99
CA PHE A 68 2.90 -18.87 11.97
C PHE A 68 2.82 -18.37 13.42
N ILE A 69 3.42 -17.22 13.72
CA ILE A 69 3.29 -16.55 15.03
C ILE A 69 1.82 -16.19 15.29
N GLY A 70 1.13 -15.67 14.26
CA GLY A 70 -0.30 -15.36 14.31
C GLY A 70 -1.18 -16.59 14.50
N ILE A 71 -0.93 -17.65 13.73
CA ILE A 71 -1.67 -18.93 13.82
C ILE A 71 -1.46 -19.55 15.21
N TYR A 72 -0.22 -19.60 15.69
CA TYR A 72 0.10 -20.12 17.02
C TYR A 72 -0.61 -19.31 18.11
N GLY A 73 -0.55 -17.97 18.04
CA GLY A 73 -1.29 -17.11 18.97
C GLY A 73 -2.80 -17.37 18.97
N SER A 74 -3.39 -17.64 17.79
CA SER A 74 -4.81 -18.00 17.69
C SER A 74 -5.15 -19.34 18.34
N ILE A 75 -4.27 -20.34 18.24
CA ILE A 75 -4.46 -21.67 18.87
C ILE A 75 -4.36 -21.55 20.39
N GLU A 76 -3.43 -20.76 20.90
CA GLU A 76 -3.25 -20.49 22.33
C GLU A 76 -4.34 -19.56 22.92
N GLY A 77 -5.30 -19.11 22.10
CA GLY A 77 -6.37 -18.22 22.55
C GLY A 77 -5.91 -16.81 22.91
N ILE A 78 -4.71 -16.39 22.45
CA ILE A 78 -4.22 -15.03 22.61
C ILE A 78 -5.10 -14.13 21.73
N ALA A 79 -5.85 -13.22 22.38
CA ALA A 79 -6.87 -12.43 21.71
C ALA A 79 -6.27 -11.61 20.55
N ALA A 80 -6.82 -11.77 19.35
CA ALA A 80 -6.39 -11.08 18.12
C ALA A 80 -6.65 -9.56 18.09
N LYS A 81 -6.80 -8.91 19.24
CA LYS A 81 -7.11 -7.47 19.36
C LYS A 81 -5.87 -6.59 19.48
N GLY A 82 -4.67 -7.17 19.46
CA GLY A 82 -3.42 -6.45 19.67
C GLY A 82 -2.27 -6.92 18.79
N ASN A 83 -1.07 -6.55 19.21
CA ASN A 83 0.18 -6.95 18.59
C ASN A 83 0.53 -8.38 18.99
N ILE A 84 0.03 -9.36 18.22
CA ILE A 84 0.18 -10.80 18.50
C ILE A 84 1.64 -11.20 18.74
N PRO A 85 2.63 -10.78 17.91
CA PRO A 85 4.04 -11.08 18.19
C PRO A 85 4.53 -10.62 19.57
N ALA A 86 4.16 -9.41 19.99
CA ALA A 86 4.57 -8.87 21.29
C ALA A 86 3.84 -9.56 22.45
N GLU A 87 2.57 -9.91 22.28
CA GLU A 87 1.80 -10.65 23.29
C GLU A 87 2.32 -12.08 23.47
N LEU A 88 2.64 -12.76 22.37
CA LEU A 88 3.27 -14.07 22.43
C LEU A 88 4.66 -14.00 23.08
N ALA A 89 5.45 -12.97 22.78
CA ALA A 89 6.74 -12.81 23.41
C ALA A 89 6.66 -12.67 24.93
N LYS A 90 5.58 -12.06 25.45
CA LYS A 90 5.32 -11.94 26.90
C LYS A 90 5.04 -13.28 27.56
N THR A 91 4.34 -14.20 26.90
CA THR A 91 4.06 -15.53 27.46
C THR A 91 5.31 -16.41 27.51
N MET A 92 6.29 -16.15 26.65
CA MET A 92 7.57 -16.87 26.58
C MET A 92 8.63 -16.37 27.58
N GLY A 93 8.34 -15.31 28.34
CA GLY A 93 9.21 -14.75 29.38
C GLY A 93 9.93 -13.45 29.02
N ILE A 94 10.85 -13.01 29.89
CA ILE A 94 11.47 -11.69 29.77
C ILE A 94 12.47 -11.59 28.61
N GLY A 95 13.24 -12.66 28.36
CA GLY A 95 14.24 -12.69 27.29
C GLY A 95 13.61 -12.57 25.89
N SER A 96 12.54 -13.32 25.64
CA SER A 96 11.74 -13.23 24.40
C SER A 96 11.08 -11.87 24.25
N THR A 97 10.56 -11.30 25.34
CA THR A 97 9.94 -9.97 25.32
C THR A 97 10.95 -8.89 24.91
N ILE A 98 12.16 -8.92 25.48
CA ILE A 98 13.23 -7.97 25.14
C ILE A 98 13.63 -8.13 23.68
N LEU A 99 13.87 -9.36 23.23
CA LEU A 99 14.25 -9.64 21.84
C LEU A 99 13.18 -9.18 20.85
N MET A 100 11.91 -9.54 21.08
CA MET A 100 10.80 -9.14 20.21
C MET A 100 10.67 -7.62 20.19
N THR A 101 10.74 -6.95 21.34
CA THR A 101 10.68 -5.49 21.42
C THR A 101 11.80 -4.83 20.62
N ALA A 102 13.04 -5.32 20.73
CA ALA A 102 14.18 -4.80 19.98
C ALA A 102 13.98 -4.97 18.46
N VAL A 103 13.55 -6.16 18.02
CA VAL A 103 13.25 -6.44 16.60
C VAL A 103 12.15 -5.53 16.08
N MET A 104 11.06 -5.36 16.82
CA MET A 104 9.94 -4.52 16.40
C MET A 104 10.32 -3.03 16.35
N ILE A 105 11.07 -2.52 17.33
CA ILE A 105 11.57 -1.14 17.32
C ILE A 105 12.51 -0.91 16.14
N ALA A 106 13.43 -1.84 15.88
CA ALA A 106 14.36 -1.73 14.75
C ALA A 106 13.63 -1.75 13.40
N ALA A 107 12.66 -2.65 13.22
CA ALA A 107 11.87 -2.76 12.00
C ALA A 107 10.99 -1.52 11.75
N ALA A 108 10.29 -1.05 12.79
CA ALA A 108 9.48 0.16 12.71
C ALA A 108 10.34 1.40 12.46
N GLY A 109 11.47 1.53 13.18
CA GLY A 109 12.42 2.63 13.04
C GLY A 109 13.00 2.71 11.63
N SER A 110 13.44 1.60 11.05
CA SER A 110 13.97 1.57 9.67
C SER A 110 12.94 1.98 8.61
N THR A 111 11.68 1.59 8.81
CA THR A 111 10.58 1.96 7.89
C THR A 111 10.25 3.45 8.01
N LEU A 112 10.20 3.99 9.24
CA LEU A 112 9.97 5.42 9.48
C LEU A 112 11.11 6.29 8.92
N ASP A 113 12.36 5.88 9.16
CA ASP A 113 13.55 6.60 8.69
C ASP A 113 13.55 6.76 7.17
N SER A 114 13.39 5.64 6.45
CA SER A 114 13.32 5.67 4.98
C SER A 114 12.11 6.44 4.45
N THR A 115 10.94 6.31 5.09
CA THR A 115 9.74 7.06 4.71
C THR A 115 9.94 8.57 4.86
N PHE A 116 10.46 9.01 6.01
CA PHE A 116 10.72 10.42 6.27
C PHE A 116 11.81 10.97 5.36
N ALA A 117 12.89 10.22 5.12
CA ALA A 117 13.94 10.62 4.20
C ALA A 117 13.40 10.86 2.78
N SER A 118 12.74 9.87 2.18
CA SER A 118 12.22 9.98 0.81
C SER A 118 11.14 11.05 0.69
N LEU A 119 10.26 11.19 1.68
CA LEU A 119 9.25 12.25 1.70
C LEU A 119 9.86 13.65 1.85
N SER A 120 10.87 13.80 2.72
CA SER A 120 11.55 15.07 2.93
C SER A 120 12.27 15.55 1.67
N LYS A 121 12.84 14.61 0.90
CA LYS A 121 13.45 14.88 -0.41
C LYS A 121 12.39 15.26 -1.44
N LEU A 122 11.29 14.51 -1.49
CA LEU A 122 10.18 14.79 -2.41
C LEU A 122 9.64 16.22 -2.22
N VAL A 123 9.35 16.62 -0.98
CA VAL A 123 8.78 17.93 -0.67
C VAL A 123 9.84 19.04 -0.67
N GLY A 124 11.02 18.77 -0.13
CA GLY A 124 12.09 19.74 0.06
C GLY A 124 12.92 20.03 -1.19
N TYR A 125 13.00 19.10 -2.13
CA TYR A 125 13.84 19.20 -3.32
C TYR A 125 13.09 18.88 -4.61
N ASP A 126 12.49 17.69 -4.75
CA ASP A 126 11.97 17.23 -6.05
C ASP A 126 10.80 18.08 -6.57
N ILE A 127 9.78 18.35 -5.74
CA ILE A 127 8.64 19.20 -6.13
C ILE A 127 9.09 20.63 -6.49
N PRO A 128 9.88 21.33 -5.66
CA PRO A 128 10.42 22.64 -6.03
C PRO A 128 11.26 22.63 -7.31
N ALA A 129 12.09 21.60 -7.51
CA ALA A 129 12.90 21.45 -8.72
C ALA A 129 12.01 21.27 -9.96
N MET A 130 10.94 20.45 -9.88
CA MET A 130 9.94 20.31 -10.95
C MET A 130 9.22 21.64 -11.27
N LEU A 131 9.09 22.53 -10.29
CA LEU A 131 8.52 23.87 -10.45
C LEU A 131 9.56 24.93 -10.90
N ASN A 132 10.78 24.51 -11.28
CA ASN A 132 11.89 25.38 -11.65
C ASN A 132 12.27 26.42 -10.56
N LYS A 133 12.08 26.07 -9.29
CA LYS A 133 12.48 26.91 -8.15
C LYS A 133 13.81 26.43 -7.59
N ASP A 134 14.81 27.32 -7.56
CA ASP A 134 16.06 27.05 -6.86
C ASP A 134 15.84 27.18 -5.35
N VAL A 135 15.66 26.03 -4.69
CA VAL A 135 15.49 25.93 -3.24
C VAL A 135 16.66 25.22 -2.57
N ALA A 136 17.79 25.03 -3.26
CA ALA A 136 18.90 24.23 -2.74
C ALA A 136 19.40 24.71 -1.35
N LYS A 137 19.28 26.00 -1.07
CA LYS A 137 19.66 26.61 0.23
C LYS A 137 18.64 26.41 1.35
N ILE A 138 17.37 26.15 1.03
CA ILE A 138 16.27 26.04 2.00
C ILE A 138 15.68 24.61 2.03
N SER A 139 16.07 23.74 1.10
CA SER A 139 15.58 22.37 0.95
C SER A 139 15.69 21.55 2.23
N ILE A 140 16.80 21.68 2.98
CA ILE A 140 16.99 21.03 4.27
C ILE A 140 15.94 21.49 5.28
N LYS A 141 15.69 22.80 5.38
CA LYS A 141 14.69 23.37 6.30
C LYS A 141 13.28 22.90 5.95
N ILE A 142 12.93 22.90 4.66
CA ILE A 142 11.64 22.40 4.18
C ILE A 142 11.51 20.90 4.46
N GLY A 143 12.58 20.12 4.23
CA GLY A 143 12.62 18.70 4.51
C GLY A 143 12.38 18.38 5.99
N ILE A 144 13.07 19.05 6.91
CA ILE A 144 12.87 18.90 8.36
C ILE A 144 11.43 19.24 8.77
N ILE A 145 10.89 20.35 8.27
CA ILE A 145 9.50 20.74 8.55
C ILE A 145 8.53 19.68 8.03
N SER A 146 8.80 19.14 6.84
CA SER A 146 7.99 18.07 6.25
C SER A 146 7.98 16.82 7.12
N MET A 147 9.15 16.37 7.60
CA MET A 147 9.24 15.23 8.52
C MET A 147 8.42 15.46 9.80
N ILE A 148 8.53 16.64 10.41
CA ILE A 148 7.78 16.97 11.64
C ILE A 148 6.27 16.95 11.38
N LEU A 149 5.82 17.61 10.32
CA LEU A 149 4.39 17.67 9.99
C LEU A 149 3.84 16.27 9.72
N PHE A 150 4.54 15.45 8.93
CA PHE A 150 4.10 14.08 8.64
C PHE A 150 4.15 13.16 9.87
N ALA A 151 5.12 13.34 10.77
CA ALA A 151 5.12 12.62 12.04
C ALA A 151 3.88 12.96 12.89
N ILE A 152 3.46 14.23 12.92
CA ILE A 152 2.26 14.65 13.64
C ILE A 152 1.00 14.11 12.96
N PHE A 153 0.82 14.38 11.66
CA PHE A 153 -0.39 13.98 10.93
C PHE A 153 -0.53 12.47 10.76
N GLY A 154 0.58 11.76 10.54
CA GLY A 154 0.60 10.30 10.39
C GLY A 154 0.18 9.55 11.65
N ASN A 155 0.31 10.17 12.83
CA ASN A 155 -0.14 9.59 14.10
C ASN A 155 -1.63 9.85 14.39
N LEU A 156 -2.29 10.81 13.71
CA LEU A 156 -3.69 11.14 13.97
C LEU A 156 -4.64 9.94 13.77
N PRO A 157 -4.56 9.15 12.68
CA PRO A 157 -5.45 8.00 12.50
C PRO A 157 -5.30 6.94 13.59
N MET A 158 -4.10 6.80 14.18
CA MET A 158 -3.85 5.88 15.29
C MET A 158 -4.52 6.35 16.58
N ILE A 159 -4.51 7.66 16.86
CA ILE A 159 -5.20 8.25 18.02
C ILE A 159 -6.72 8.05 17.92
N VAL A 160 -7.26 8.08 16.70
CA VAL A 160 -8.70 7.87 16.41
C VAL A 160 -9.08 6.38 16.45
N GLY A 161 -8.11 5.46 16.60
CA GLY A 161 -8.36 4.02 16.72
C GLY A 161 -8.62 3.31 15.38
N THR A 162 -8.03 3.82 14.29
CA THR A 162 -8.15 3.20 12.96
C THR A 162 -7.41 1.86 12.92
N ASP A 163 -8.06 0.82 12.41
CA ASP A 163 -7.45 -0.48 12.15
C ASP A 163 -6.32 -0.33 11.10
N ILE A 164 -5.10 -0.74 11.46
CA ILE A 164 -3.89 -0.58 10.64
C ILE A 164 -4.09 -1.23 9.25
N LEU A 165 -4.72 -2.40 9.19
CA LEU A 165 -4.95 -3.11 7.92
C LEU A 165 -5.94 -2.38 7.03
N LYS A 166 -6.93 -1.69 7.62
CA LYS A 166 -7.85 -0.84 6.85
C LYS A 166 -7.11 0.34 6.25
N ALA A 167 -6.23 1.00 7.00
CA ALA A 167 -5.49 2.16 6.48
C ALA A 167 -4.66 1.79 5.22
N THR A 168 -3.93 0.67 5.26
CA THR A 168 -3.11 0.24 4.11
C THR A 168 -3.96 -0.17 2.91
N THR A 169 -5.03 -0.94 3.12
CA THR A 169 -5.89 -1.42 2.02
C THR A 169 -6.71 -0.31 1.38
N ILE A 170 -7.14 0.67 2.15
CA ILE A 170 -7.83 1.87 1.65
C ILE A 170 -6.86 2.71 0.81
N SER A 171 -5.63 2.93 1.28
CA SER A 171 -4.59 3.62 0.50
C SER A 171 -4.34 2.94 -0.84
N GLY A 172 -4.24 1.60 -0.85
CA GLY A 172 -4.12 0.82 -2.09
C GLY A 172 -5.29 1.04 -3.07
N THR A 173 -6.50 1.22 -2.56
CA THR A 173 -7.69 1.53 -3.37
C THR A 173 -7.60 2.93 -3.97
N MET A 174 -7.13 3.91 -3.21
CA MET A 174 -6.96 5.29 -3.68
C MET A 174 -6.03 5.38 -4.91
N VAL A 175 -5.02 4.52 -4.96
CA VAL A 175 -3.98 4.58 -6.00
C VAL A 175 -4.19 3.62 -7.15
N ILE A 176 -5.27 2.83 -7.13
CA ILE A 176 -5.58 1.84 -8.17
C ILE A 176 -5.71 2.47 -9.57
N GLY A 177 -6.04 3.76 -9.64
CA GLY A 177 -6.08 4.55 -10.86
C GLY A 177 -4.72 4.71 -11.57
N LEU A 178 -3.61 4.42 -10.88
CA LEU A 178 -2.27 4.41 -11.48
C LEU A 178 -1.97 3.11 -12.25
N ALA A 179 -2.58 1.99 -11.87
CA ALA A 179 -2.32 0.69 -12.51
C ALA A 179 -2.48 0.69 -14.05
N PRO A 180 -3.57 1.23 -14.65
CA PRO A 180 -3.71 1.20 -16.10
C PRO A 180 -2.68 2.06 -16.84
N VAL A 181 -2.16 3.12 -16.20
CA VAL A 181 -1.15 4.01 -16.81
C VAL A 181 0.13 3.23 -17.11
N PHE A 182 0.51 2.30 -16.23
CA PHE A 182 1.70 1.48 -16.38
C PHE A 182 1.44 0.20 -17.18
N LEU A 183 0.32 -0.49 -16.96
CA LEU A 183 0.01 -1.73 -17.67
C LEU A 183 -0.24 -1.53 -19.17
N LEU A 184 -0.88 -0.41 -19.53
CA LEU A 184 -1.21 -0.10 -20.92
C LEU A 184 -0.17 0.81 -21.57
N HIS A 185 0.96 1.06 -20.90
CA HIS A 185 2.06 1.80 -21.47
C HIS A 185 2.54 1.13 -22.76
N GLY A 186 2.65 1.91 -23.84
CA GLY A 186 3.01 1.42 -25.17
C GLY A 186 1.85 0.82 -25.99
N PHE A 187 0.75 0.41 -25.35
CA PHE A 187 -0.46 -0.09 -26.04
C PHE A 187 -1.49 1.01 -26.28
N VAL A 188 -1.60 1.97 -25.35
CA VAL A 188 -2.53 3.10 -25.44
C VAL A 188 -1.72 4.39 -25.43
N SER A 189 -2.06 5.32 -26.33
CA SER A 189 -1.46 6.66 -26.34
C SER A 189 -1.87 7.43 -25.08
N PRO A 190 -0.92 7.83 -24.21
CA PRO A 190 -1.25 8.54 -22.98
C PRO A 190 -1.82 9.91 -23.30
N THR A 191 -2.94 10.26 -22.67
CA THR A 191 -3.55 11.59 -22.76
C THR A 191 -3.69 12.20 -21.37
N LYS A 192 -3.60 13.53 -21.28
CA LYS A 192 -3.80 14.25 -20.01
C LYS A 192 -5.18 13.94 -19.39
N LEU A 193 -6.21 13.89 -20.23
CA LEU A 193 -7.57 13.59 -19.80
C LEU A 193 -7.68 12.16 -19.26
N GLY A 194 -7.20 11.15 -20.00
CA GLY A 194 -7.25 9.75 -19.56
C GLY A 194 -6.49 9.53 -18.25
N PHE A 195 -5.32 10.16 -18.09
CA PHE A 195 -4.57 10.13 -16.84
C PHE A 195 -5.38 10.69 -15.67
N HIS A 196 -5.90 11.93 -15.79
CA HIS A 196 -6.63 12.56 -14.69
C HIS A 196 -7.94 11.85 -14.36
N LEU A 197 -8.68 11.35 -15.36
CA LEU A 197 -9.91 10.60 -15.11
C LEU A 197 -9.61 9.31 -14.33
N SER A 198 -8.60 8.54 -14.75
CA SER A 198 -8.21 7.31 -14.05
C SER A 198 -7.69 7.59 -12.64
N PHE A 199 -6.77 8.55 -12.50
CA PHE A 199 -6.15 8.90 -11.22
C PHE A 199 -7.20 9.40 -10.21
N TRP A 200 -7.99 10.40 -10.57
CA TRP A 200 -8.97 10.98 -9.64
C TRP A 200 -10.12 10.04 -9.34
N LEU A 201 -10.49 9.15 -10.27
CA LEU A 201 -11.48 8.12 -9.99
C LEU A 201 -10.99 7.15 -8.90
N GLY A 202 -9.73 6.70 -8.98
CA GLY A 202 -9.13 5.88 -7.92
C GLY A 202 -9.16 6.58 -6.56
N ILE A 203 -8.70 7.84 -6.50
CA ILE A 203 -8.73 8.66 -5.28
C ILE A 203 -10.16 8.77 -4.73
N PHE A 204 -11.13 9.10 -5.60
CA PHE A 204 -12.53 9.24 -5.21
C PHE A 204 -13.08 7.93 -4.61
N LEU A 205 -12.83 6.79 -5.24
CA LEU A 205 -13.30 5.49 -4.76
C LEU A 205 -12.71 5.15 -3.39
N GLY A 206 -11.40 5.34 -3.21
CA GLY A 206 -10.73 5.08 -1.94
C GLY A 206 -11.18 6.05 -0.83
N VAL A 207 -11.34 7.34 -1.14
CA VAL A 207 -11.83 8.34 -0.17
C VAL A 207 -13.28 8.06 0.21
N ALA A 208 -14.17 7.81 -0.76
CA ALA A 208 -15.56 7.45 -0.49
C ALA A 208 -15.63 6.21 0.41
N PHE A 209 -14.82 5.19 0.13
CA PHE A 209 -14.79 3.97 0.95
C PHE A 209 -14.21 4.23 2.36
N ALA A 210 -13.27 5.16 2.50
CA ALA A 210 -12.73 5.58 3.79
C ALA A 210 -13.76 6.29 4.68
N PHE A 211 -14.67 7.07 4.08
CA PHE A 211 -15.75 7.76 4.78
C PHE A 211 -16.85 6.79 5.23
N ASP A 212 -17.43 6.05 4.30
CA ASP A 212 -18.42 5.01 4.62
C ASP A 212 -18.51 3.99 3.48
N ALA A 213 -18.29 2.72 3.80
CA ALA A 213 -18.44 1.62 2.85
C ALA A 213 -19.88 1.51 2.30
N LYS A 214 -20.90 2.00 3.03
CA LYS A 214 -22.31 1.99 2.61
C LYS A 214 -22.64 2.95 1.47
N ILE A 215 -21.72 3.85 1.13
CA ILE A 215 -21.85 4.70 -0.08
C ILE A 215 -21.92 3.82 -1.34
N PHE A 216 -21.31 2.63 -1.29
CA PHE A 216 -21.32 1.69 -2.40
C PHE A 216 -22.48 0.70 -2.28
N PRO A 217 -23.23 0.46 -3.37
CA PRO A 217 -24.29 -0.54 -3.38
C PRO A 217 -23.78 -1.95 -3.05
N GLU A 218 -24.57 -2.71 -2.29
CA GLU A 218 -24.20 -4.07 -1.85
C GLU A 218 -23.95 -5.04 -3.01
N PHE A 219 -24.54 -4.84 -4.18
CA PHE A 219 -24.31 -5.70 -5.36
C PHE A 219 -22.86 -5.65 -5.86
N LEU A 220 -22.08 -4.62 -5.48
CA LEU A 220 -20.66 -4.53 -5.81
C LEU A 220 -19.82 -5.44 -4.91
N ALA A 221 -20.32 -5.89 -3.76
CA ALA A 221 -19.57 -6.77 -2.88
C ALA A 221 -19.36 -8.15 -3.53
N ILE A 222 -18.13 -8.66 -3.46
CA ILE A 222 -17.77 -9.97 -4.02
C ILE A 222 -17.52 -10.95 -2.87
N GLY A 223 -18.43 -11.91 -2.73
CA GLY A 223 -18.41 -12.90 -1.65
C GLY A 223 -19.10 -12.42 -0.37
N SER A 224 -18.95 -13.20 0.70
CA SER A 224 -19.58 -12.96 2.01
C SER A 224 -18.57 -12.65 3.12
N GLY A 225 -17.31 -12.38 2.75
CA GLY A 225 -16.21 -12.15 3.69
C GLY A 225 -16.13 -10.71 4.21
N LYS A 226 -15.29 -10.50 5.23
CA LYS A 226 -15.07 -9.19 5.87
C LYS A 226 -14.59 -8.12 4.87
N TYR A 227 -13.88 -8.51 3.82
CA TYR A 227 -13.33 -7.63 2.80
C TYR A 227 -14.09 -7.73 1.47
N ALA A 228 -15.30 -8.31 1.43
CA ALA A 228 -16.08 -8.48 0.21
C ALA A 228 -16.36 -7.17 -0.55
N MET A 229 -16.75 -6.12 0.17
CA MET A 229 -16.97 -4.79 -0.43
C MET A 229 -15.66 -4.17 -0.94
N LEU A 230 -14.58 -4.32 -0.18
CA LEU A 230 -13.25 -3.82 -0.56
C LEU A 230 -12.77 -4.52 -1.85
N LEU A 231 -12.93 -5.84 -1.95
CA LEU A 231 -12.62 -6.62 -3.14
C LEU A 231 -13.42 -6.13 -4.36
N GLY A 232 -14.73 -5.94 -4.17
CA GLY A 232 -15.61 -5.37 -5.16
C GLY A 232 -15.13 -4.04 -5.71
N ILE A 233 -14.91 -3.06 -4.81
CA ILE A 233 -14.48 -1.71 -5.18
C ILE A 233 -13.12 -1.73 -5.87
N ASN A 234 -12.18 -2.58 -5.45
CA ASN A 234 -10.89 -2.69 -6.12
C ASN A 234 -11.03 -3.30 -7.52
N LEU A 235 -11.84 -4.34 -7.70
CA LEU A 235 -12.03 -4.96 -9.01
C LEU A 235 -12.76 -4.02 -9.98
N TYR A 236 -13.93 -3.54 -9.59
CA TYR A 236 -14.74 -2.65 -10.45
C TYR A 236 -14.08 -1.29 -10.61
N GLY A 237 -13.40 -0.79 -9.58
CA GLY A 237 -12.62 0.43 -9.63
C GLY A 237 -11.45 0.32 -10.60
N LEU A 238 -10.71 -0.78 -10.59
CA LEU A 238 -9.64 -1.02 -11.57
C LEU A 238 -10.19 -1.07 -13.00
N ILE A 239 -11.31 -1.75 -13.23
CA ILE A 239 -11.98 -1.79 -14.54
C ILE A 239 -12.37 -0.37 -14.97
N ALA A 240 -13.05 0.38 -14.10
CA ALA A 240 -13.50 1.73 -14.40
C ALA A 240 -12.33 2.70 -14.66
N CYS A 241 -11.26 2.62 -13.86
CA CYS A 241 -10.03 3.39 -14.07
C CYS A 241 -9.37 3.03 -15.41
N THR A 242 -9.32 1.74 -15.74
CA THR A 242 -8.75 1.25 -17.01
C THR A 242 -9.55 1.78 -18.20
N LEU A 243 -10.89 1.74 -18.15
CA LEU A 243 -11.75 2.31 -19.19
C LEU A 243 -11.58 3.83 -19.30
N ALA A 244 -11.52 4.52 -18.16
CA ALA A 244 -11.32 5.96 -18.09
C ALA A 244 -9.98 6.40 -18.68
N TYR A 245 -8.92 5.59 -18.51
CA TYR A 245 -7.62 5.80 -19.13
C TYR A 245 -7.62 5.48 -20.63
N ALA A 246 -8.18 4.32 -21.01
CA ALA A 246 -8.10 3.80 -22.37
C ALA A 246 -8.97 4.56 -23.37
N LEU A 247 -10.18 4.98 -22.99
CA LEU A 247 -11.14 5.61 -23.90
C LEU A 247 -10.57 6.90 -24.54
N PRO A 248 -10.05 7.88 -23.79
CA PRO A 248 -9.42 9.07 -24.38
C PRO A 248 -8.18 8.74 -25.21
N GLY A 249 -7.38 7.75 -24.79
CA GLY A 249 -6.17 7.34 -25.49
C GLY A 249 -6.44 6.70 -26.86
N LEU A 250 -7.45 5.84 -26.94
CA LEU A 250 -7.88 5.20 -28.20
C LEU A 250 -8.52 6.21 -29.16
N LEU A 251 -9.31 7.15 -28.64
CA LEU A 251 -9.94 8.21 -29.46
C LEU A 251 -8.91 9.19 -30.02
N CYS A 252 -7.89 9.56 -29.25
CA CYS A 252 -6.81 10.45 -29.72
C CYS A 252 -5.81 9.73 -30.62
N GLY A 253 -5.42 8.48 -30.32
CA GLY A 253 -4.53 7.69 -31.19
C GLY A 253 -5.13 7.40 -32.57
N CYS A 254 -6.45 7.48 -32.72
CA CYS A 254 -7.14 7.41 -34.01
C CYS A 254 -7.04 8.71 -34.83
N LYS A 255 -6.82 9.87 -34.19
CA LYS A 255 -6.63 11.15 -34.87
C LYS A 255 -5.23 11.33 -35.45
N ASP A 256 -4.19 10.82 -34.80
CA ASP A 256 -2.80 10.90 -35.31
C ASP A 256 -2.50 9.92 -36.45
N LYS A 257 -3.42 8.98 -36.74
CA LYS A 257 -3.29 7.99 -37.84
C LYS A 257 -4.08 8.34 -39.10
N ARG A 258 -4.80 9.46 -39.14
CA ARG A 258 -5.53 9.96 -40.33
C ARG A 258 -4.81 11.14 -40.94
#